data_AF-A0A2A9EZX1-F1
#
_entry.id   AF-A0A2A9EZX1-F1
#
_cell.length_a   1.000
_cell.length_b   1.000
_cell.length_c   1.000
_cell.angle_alpha   90.00
_cell.angle_beta   90.00
_cell.angle_gamma   90.00
#
_symmetry.space_group_name_H-M   'P 1'
#
loop_
_entity.id
_entity.type
_entity.pdbx_description
1 polymer ?
#
loop_
_entity_poly.entity_id
_entity_poly.type
_entity_poly.pdbx_seq_one_letter_code
_entity_poly.pdbx_strand_id
1 'polypeptide(L)'
;MRLRVAAYAVVIDDGQVLLPHWRQSGYGSGWTLPGGGIDPGEHPADAAVREVWEETGYDVELDDLLGIDSIVLPPAGDLSDGAHGLRIVYRAHVVGGSLRAEVGGSTDDVAWHRLEEVAALDRAELVDAGLAMAGVTLRRP
;
A
#
# COMPACT_ATOMS: atom_id res chain seq x y z
N MET A 1 0.55 -16.12 16.92
CA MET A 1 0.74 -14.78 16.34
C MET A 1 2.07 -14.71 15.60
N ARG A 2 2.01 -14.63 14.26
CA ARG A 2 3.18 -14.61 13.37
C ARG A 2 3.59 -13.16 13.07
N LEU A 3 4.89 -12.88 12.98
CA LEU A 3 5.38 -11.60 12.46
C LEU A 3 5.30 -11.63 10.93
N ARG A 4 4.70 -10.61 10.31
CA ARG A 4 4.76 -10.36 8.86
C ARG A 4 5.44 -9.03 8.62
N VAL A 5 6.43 -9.01 7.75
CA VAL A 5 7.08 -7.77 7.31
C VAL A 5 6.67 -7.53 5.86
N ALA A 6 6.29 -6.30 5.57
CA ALA A 6 5.81 -5.87 4.26
C ALA A 6 6.37 -4.49 3.93
N ALA A 7 6.49 -4.17 2.64
CA ALA A 7 6.99 -2.91 2.15
C ALA A 7 5.95 -2.24 1.25
N TYR A 8 5.77 -0.93 1.40
CA TYR A 8 4.75 -0.13 0.74
C TYR A 8 5.31 1.18 0.22
N ALA A 9 4.63 1.76 -0.77
CA ALA A 9 4.99 3.06 -1.34
C ALA A 9 3.84 4.06 -1.23
N VAL A 10 4.17 5.30 -0.86
CA VAL A 10 3.32 6.48 -1.07
C VAL A 10 3.75 7.12 -2.38
N VAL A 11 2.89 7.01 -3.39
CA VAL A 11 3.09 7.63 -4.71
C VAL A 11 2.09 8.76 -4.85
N ILE A 12 2.59 10.00 -4.90
CA ILE A 12 1.77 11.20 -5.07
C ILE A 12 2.24 11.94 -6.31
N ASP A 13 1.31 12.25 -7.20
CA ASP A 13 1.54 13.07 -8.39
C ASP A 13 0.36 14.02 -8.61
N ASP A 14 0.64 15.26 -8.98
CA ASP A 14 -0.34 16.35 -9.20
C ASP A 14 -1.50 16.42 -8.17
N GLY A 15 -1.19 16.25 -6.88
CA GLY A 15 -2.18 16.29 -5.80
C GLY A 15 -3.13 15.09 -5.75
N GLN A 16 -2.77 14.00 -6.43
CA GLN A 16 -3.44 12.70 -6.38
C GLN A 16 -2.51 11.64 -5.76
N VAL A 17 -3.09 10.66 -5.10
CA VAL A 17 -2.37 9.47 -4.59
C VAL A 17 -2.82 8.23 -5.35
N LEU A 18 -1.86 7.39 -5.72
CA LEU A 18 -2.11 6.10 -6.36
C LEU A 18 -2.47 5.06 -5.32
N LEU A 19 -3.65 4.46 -5.43
CA LEU A 19 -4.11 3.42 -4.51
C LEU A 19 -4.61 2.23 -5.33
N PRO A 20 -4.10 1.01 -5.11
CA PRO A 20 -4.81 -0.20 -5.49
C PRO A 20 -5.96 -0.49 -4.53
N HIS A 21 -6.98 -1.16 -5.06
CA HIS A 21 -8.12 -1.65 -4.30
C HIS A 21 -7.89 -3.12 -3.94
N TRP A 22 -7.76 -3.41 -2.65
CA TRP A 22 -7.62 -4.78 -2.18
C TRP A 22 -9.00 -5.46 -2.11
N ARG A 23 -9.05 -6.73 -2.51
CA ARG A 23 -10.20 -7.60 -2.25
C ARG A 23 -9.70 -8.92 -1.69
N GLN A 24 -9.95 -9.14 -0.40
CA GLN A 24 -9.61 -10.40 0.24
C GLN A 24 -10.84 -11.04 0.88
N SER A 25 -11.18 -12.26 0.41
CA SER A 25 -12.30 -13.03 0.94
C SER A 25 -12.14 -13.24 2.46
N GLY A 26 -13.13 -12.80 3.23
CA GLY A 26 -13.14 -12.88 4.69
C GLY A 26 -12.47 -11.73 5.44
N TYR A 27 -11.80 -10.80 4.75
CA TYR A 27 -11.10 -9.65 5.35
C TYR A 27 -11.62 -8.28 4.88
N GLY A 28 -12.60 -8.28 3.97
CA GLY A 28 -13.19 -7.05 3.42
C GLY A 28 -12.49 -6.57 2.16
N SER A 29 -12.77 -5.32 1.80
CA SER A 29 -12.23 -4.65 0.62
C SER A 29 -12.03 -3.18 0.90
N GLY A 30 -11.15 -2.52 0.16
CA GLY A 30 -10.96 -1.08 0.24
C GLY A 30 -9.70 -0.64 -0.49
N TRP A 31 -9.33 0.63 -0.32
CA TRP A 31 -8.14 1.22 -0.95
C TRP A 31 -6.92 1.24 -0.03
N THR A 32 -5.80 0.70 -0.46
CA THR A 32 -4.55 0.67 0.31
C THR A 32 -3.42 1.37 -0.42
N LEU A 33 -2.28 1.58 0.25
CA LEU A 33 -1.03 1.90 -0.44
C LEU A 33 -0.58 0.68 -1.24
N PRO A 34 0.00 0.86 -2.44
CA PRO A 34 0.62 -0.23 -3.16
C PRO A 34 1.77 -0.83 -2.37
N GLY A 35 1.85 -2.16 -2.32
CA GLY A 35 2.83 -2.87 -1.53
C GLY A 35 2.36 -4.19 -0.96
N GLY A 36 3.32 -4.98 -0.50
CA GLY A 36 3.06 -6.36 -0.14
C GLY A 36 4.19 -7.00 0.64
N GLY A 37 4.14 -8.33 0.69
CA GLY A 37 5.09 -9.15 1.44
C GLY A 37 6.49 -9.07 0.83
N ILE A 38 7.51 -9.17 1.69
CA ILE A 38 8.90 -9.26 1.24
C ILE A 38 9.23 -10.74 1.00
N ASP A 39 9.75 -11.04 -0.18
CA ASP A 39 10.17 -12.40 -0.53
C ASP A 39 11.43 -12.84 0.24
N PRO A 40 11.67 -14.16 0.40
CA PRO A 40 12.85 -14.65 1.11
C PRO A 40 14.16 -14.14 0.52
N GLY A 41 14.86 -13.28 1.27
CA GLY A 41 16.14 -12.69 0.87
C GLY A 41 16.01 -11.40 0.04
N GLU A 42 14.78 -10.95 -0.24
CA GLU A 42 14.52 -9.70 -0.94
C GLU A 42 14.75 -8.49 -0.02
N HIS A 43 15.31 -7.42 -0.58
CA HIS A 43 15.46 -6.17 0.16
C HIS A 43 14.10 -5.44 0.23
N PRO A 44 13.71 -4.82 1.35
CA PRO A 44 12.39 -4.17 1.47
C PRO A 44 12.12 -3.10 0.40
N ALA A 45 13.14 -2.36 -0.01
CA ALA A 45 13.02 -1.39 -1.10
C ALA A 45 12.68 -2.06 -2.44
N ASP A 46 13.31 -3.20 -2.75
CA ASP A 46 13.06 -3.94 -3.99
C ASP A 46 11.64 -4.51 -3.99
N ALA A 47 11.18 -5.01 -2.83
CA ALA A 47 9.80 -5.47 -2.64
C ALA A 47 8.79 -4.33 -2.91
N ALA A 48 9.01 -3.13 -2.38
CA ALA A 48 8.12 -2.00 -2.63
C ALA A 48 8.04 -1.63 -4.13
N VAL A 49 9.17 -1.63 -4.84
CA VAL A 49 9.21 -1.33 -6.28
C VAL A 49 8.50 -2.44 -7.09
N ARG A 50 8.77 -3.71 -6.78
CA ARG A 50 8.11 -4.85 -7.43
C ARG A 50 6.60 -4.78 -7.26
N GLU A 51 6.12 -4.63 -6.03
CA GLU A 51 4.68 -4.63 -5.72
C GLU A 51 3.95 -3.46 -6.39
N VAL A 52 4.55 -2.26 -6.41
CA VAL A 52 3.96 -1.13 -7.15
C VAL A 52 3.78 -1.47 -8.63
N TRP A 53 4.76 -2.11 -9.25
CA TRP A 53 4.65 -2.52 -10.65
C TRP A 53 3.59 -3.62 -10.87
N GLU A 54 3.57 -4.63 -10.00
CA GLU A 54 2.63 -5.76 -10.06
C GLU A 54 1.18 -5.28 -9.94
N GLU A 55 0.90 -4.45 -8.94
CA GLU A 55 -0.44 -3.98 -8.58
C GLU A 55 -0.95 -2.84 -9.46
N THR A 56 -0.06 -1.97 -9.94
CA THR A 56 -0.47 -0.69 -10.56
C THR A 56 -0.02 -0.53 -12.02
N GLY A 57 0.96 -1.32 -12.46
CA GLY A 57 1.55 -1.19 -13.80
C GLY A 57 2.51 0.00 -13.98
N TYR A 58 2.81 0.74 -12.92
CA TYR A 58 3.79 1.82 -12.94
C TYR A 58 5.19 1.36 -12.54
N ASP A 59 6.19 1.91 -13.21
CA ASP A 59 7.59 1.86 -12.78
C ASP A 59 7.85 3.07 -11.88
N VAL A 60 8.46 2.84 -10.72
CA VAL A 60 8.75 3.88 -9.73
C VAL A 60 10.20 3.87 -9.27
N GLU A 61 10.70 5.03 -8.87
CA GLU A 61 11.92 5.17 -8.08
C GLU A 61 11.55 5.61 -6.66
N LEU A 62 12.26 5.05 -5.66
CA LEU A 62 12.05 5.42 -4.25
C LEU A 62 12.90 6.64 -3.89
N ASP A 63 12.27 7.63 -3.25
CA ASP A 63 12.93 8.86 -2.82
C ASP A 63 13.54 8.73 -1.42
N ASP A 64 12.72 8.32 -0.45
CA ASP A 64 13.09 8.23 0.96
C ASP A 64 12.28 7.20 1.75
N LEU A 65 12.87 6.68 2.83
CA LEU A 65 12.14 5.89 3.84
C LEU A 65 11.34 6.85 4.72
N LEU A 66 10.01 6.80 4.62
CA LEU A 66 9.11 7.64 5.41
C LEU A 66 8.99 7.15 6.85
N GLY A 67 8.96 5.84 7.05
CA GLY A 67 8.87 5.28 8.40
C GLY A 67 8.46 3.81 8.45
N ILE A 68 8.15 3.38 9.67
CA ILE A 68 7.62 2.04 9.96
C ILE A 68 6.32 2.21 10.73
N ASP A 69 5.31 1.47 10.31
CA ASP A 69 4.03 1.36 10.98
C ASP A 69 3.76 -0.10 11.40
N SER A 70 2.93 -0.30 12.42
CA SER A 70 2.58 -1.63 12.92
C SER A 70 1.07 -1.84 13.05
N ILE A 71 0.60 -3.04 12.71
CA ILE A 71 -0.79 -3.44 12.89
C ILE A 71 -0.89 -4.85 13.50
N VAL A 72 -1.89 -5.06 14.35
CA VAL A 72 -2.25 -6.40 14.84
C VAL A 72 -3.47 -6.87 14.07
N LEU A 73 -3.25 -7.88 13.23
CA LEU A 73 -4.29 -8.54 12.46
C LEU A 73 -4.89 -9.68 13.30
N PRO A 74 -6.21 -9.67 13.55
CA PRO A 74 -6.86 -10.76 14.27
C PRO A 74 -6.80 -12.06 13.46
N PRO A 75 -7.03 -13.21 14.11
CA PRO A 75 -7.14 -14.48 13.40
C PRO A 75 -8.25 -14.46 12.34
N ALA A 76 -7.89 -14.77 11.10
CA ALA A 76 -8.82 -14.92 9.98
C ALA A 76 -8.13 -15.70 8.84
N GLY A 77 -8.89 -16.20 7.86
CA GLY A 77 -8.37 -16.88 6.67
C GLY A 77 -7.14 -17.78 6.89
N ASP A 78 -6.04 -17.44 6.21
CA ASP A 78 -4.71 -18.07 6.30
C ASP A 78 -3.90 -17.69 7.56
N LEU A 79 -4.35 -16.67 8.30
CA LEU A 79 -3.76 -16.19 9.56
C LEU A 79 -4.49 -16.79 10.76
N SER A 80 -4.55 -18.12 10.88
CA SER A 80 -5.32 -18.81 11.92
C SER A 80 -4.94 -18.45 13.37
N ASP A 81 -3.73 -17.95 13.60
CA ASP A 81 -3.23 -17.49 14.91
C ASP A 81 -3.06 -15.96 14.99
N GLY A 82 -3.62 -15.23 14.03
CA GLY A 82 -3.40 -13.80 13.83
C GLY A 82 -1.96 -13.45 13.46
N ALA A 83 -1.74 -12.16 13.16
CA ALA A 83 -0.42 -11.66 12.80
C ALA A 83 -0.12 -10.28 13.40
N HIS A 84 1.17 -10.01 13.62
CA HIS A 84 1.66 -8.65 13.82
C HIS A 84 2.35 -8.24 12.53
N GLY A 85 1.78 -7.27 11.82
CA GLY A 85 2.35 -6.68 10.61
C GLY A 85 3.28 -5.53 10.96
N LEU A 86 4.52 -5.57 10.46
CA LEU A 86 5.43 -4.42 10.38
C LEU A 86 5.46 -3.96 8.93
N ARG A 87 5.13 -2.70 8.70
CA ARG A 87 4.93 -2.10 7.38
C ARG A 87 5.98 -1.02 7.19
N ILE A 88 6.93 -1.26 6.29
CA ILE A 88 7.99 -0.32 5.94
C ILE A 88 7.45 0.55 4.80
N VAL A 89 7.44 1.87 4.98
CA VAL A 89 6.77 2.79 4.04
C VAL A 89 7.79 3.72 3.40
N TYR A 90 7.80 3.75 2.08
CA TYR A 90 8.67 4.60 1.27
C TYR A 90 7.87 5.70 0.57
N ARG A 91 8.52 6.81 0.28
CA ARG A 91 8.06 7.75 -0.75
C ARG A 91 8.59 7.29 -2.09
N ALA A 92 7.77 7.42 -3.13
CA ALA A 92 8.20 7.10 -4.48
C ALA A 92 7.54 8.04 -5.51
N HIS A 93 8.14 8.11 -6.69
CA HIS A 93 7.59 8.82 -7.84
C HIS A 93 7.61 7.93 -9.09
N VAL A 94 6.67 8.18 -10.00
CA VAL A 94 6.55 7.42 -11.27
C VAL A 94 7.62 7.87 -12.25
N VAL A 95 8.32 6.90 -12.84
CA VAL A 95 9.33 7.11 -13.89
C VAL A 95 8.96 6.45 -15.22
N GLY A 96 7.93 5.59 -15.22
CA GLY A 96 7.51 4.86 -16.40
C GLY A 96 6.23 4.05 -16.18
N GLY A 97 5.83 3.30 -17.21
CA GLY A 97 4.65 2.44 -17.16
C GLY A 97 3.33 3.18 -17.39
N SER A 98 2.24 2.47 -17.13
CA SER A 98 0.87 2.98 -17.32
C SER A 98 -0.10 2.24 -16.41
N LEU A 99 -1.10 2.97 -15.91
CA LEU A 99 -2.12 2.42 -15.01
C LEU A 99 -2.72 1.12 -15.54
N ARG A 100 -2.54 0.05 -14.78
CA ARG A 100 -3.05 -1.29 -15.07
C ARG A 100 -3.29 -2.03 -13.76
N ALA A 101 -4.53 -2.44 -13.54
CA ALA A 101 -4.87 -3.30 -12.41
C ALA A 101 -4.17 -4.66 -12.51
N GLU A 102 -3.83 -5.24 -11.36
CA GLU A 102 -3.34 -6.60 -11.23
C GLU A 102 -4.33 -7.62 -11.84
N VAL A 103 -3.82 -8.68 -12.45
CA VAL A 103 -4.64 -9.77 -13.00
C VAL A 103 -4.42 -11.03 -12.17
N GLY A 104 -5.44 -11.43 -11.41
CA GLY A 104 -5.43 -12.71 -10.67
C GLY A 104 -4.68 -12.69 -9.34
N GLY A 105 -4.32 -11.51 -8.82
CA GLY A 105 -3.73 -11.36 -7.50
C GLY A 105 -4.70 -10.86 -6.44
N SER A 106 -4.18 -10.12 -5.46
CA SER A 106 -4.95 -9.69 -4.28
C SER A 106 -5.64 -8.34 -4.43
N THR A 107 -5.30 -7.63 -5.50
CA THR A 107 -5.92 -6.36 -5.89
C THR A 107 -6.75 -6.56 -7.16
N ASP A 108 -7.89 -5.87 -7.25
CA ASP A 108 -8.83 -6.01 -8.39
C ASP A 108 -9.09 -4.70 -9.14
N ASP A 109 -8.60 -3.58 -8.63
CA ASP A 109 -8.64 -2.27 -9.26
C ASP A 109 -7.46 -1.41 -8.80
N VAL A 110 -7.19 -0.32 -9.51
CA VAL A 110 -6.18 0.68 -9.15
C VAL A 110 -6.55 2.03 -9.72
N ALA A 111 -6.45 3.08 -8.90
CA ALA A 111 -6.83 4.42 -9.32
C ALA A 111 -5.99 5.51 -8.65
N TRP A 112 -5.91 6.63 -9.35
CA TRP A 112 -5.44 7.90 -8.78
C TRP A 112 -6.60 8.61 -8.10
N HIS A 113 -6.49 8.88 -6.81
CA HIS A 113 -7.49 9.60 -6.03
C HIS A 113 -6.98 10.98 -5.66
N ARG A 114 -7.81 12.02 -5.82
CA ARG A 114 -7.45 13.36 -5.31
C ARG A 114 -7.27 13.29 -3.80
N LEU A 115 -6.20 13.90 -3.28
CA LEU A 115 -5.88 13.84 -1.84
C LEU A 115 -7.05 14.34 -0.95
N GLU A 116 -7.84 15.30 -1.43
CA GLU A 116 -9.02 15.83 -0.73
C GLU A 116 -10.21 14.86 -0.68
N GLU A 117 -10.25 13.86 -1.55
CA GLU A 117 -11.33 12.86 -1.63
C GLU A 117 -11.00 11.59 -0.83
N VAL A 118 -9.72 11.35 -0.52
CA VAL A 118 -9.24 10.14 0.18
C VAL A 118 -9.97 9.91 1.50
N ALA A 119 -10.30 10.98 2.24
CA ALA A 119 -10.99 10.89 3.52
C ALA A 119 -12.38 10.21 3.42
N ALA A 120 -13.02 10.25 2.24
CA ALA A 120 -14.32 9.65 1.98
C ALA A 120 -14.26 8.20 1.47
N LEU A 121 -13.05 7.68 1.16
CA LEU A 121 -12.87 6.30 0.70
C LEU A 121 -12.93 5.31 1.86
N ASP A 122 -13.47 4.12 1.59
CA ASP A 122 -13.22 2.93 2.41
C ASP A 122 -11.78 2.46 2.16
N ARG A 123 -10.92 2.58 3.17
CA ARG A 123 -9.47 2.47 3.00
C ARG A 123 -8.80 1.89 4.23
N ALA A 124 -7.63 1.31 4.02
CA ALA A 124 -6.84 0.77 5.11
C ALA A 124 -6.27 1.91 5.96
N GLU A 125 -6.12 1.70 7.26
CA GLU A 125 -5.46 2.65 8.19
C GLU A 125 -4.04 3.01 7.72
N LEU A 126 -3.40 2.13 6.94
CA LEU A 126 -2.09 2.37 6.34
C LEU A 126 -2.07 3.58 5.41
N VAL A 127 -3.17 3.88 4.71
CA VAL A 127 -3.25 5.05 3.82
C VAL A 127 -3.12 6.32 4.65
N ASP A 128 -3.84 6.42 5.77
CA ASP A 128 -3.77 7.57 6.66
C ASP A 128 -2.39 7.71 7.29
N ALA A 129 -1.81 6.59 7.74
CA ALA A 129 -0.47 6.57 8.33
C ALA A 129 0.60 7.02 7.31
N GLY A 130 0.60 6.44 6.11
CA GLY A 130 1.58 6.75 5.07
C GLY A 130 1.47 8.19 4.57
N LEU A 131 0.25 8.71 4.36
CA LEU A 131 0.06 10.11 4.00
C LEU A 131 0.53 11.06 5.10
N ALA A 132 0.26 10.75 6.37
CA ALA A 132 0.76 11.53 7.49
C ALA A 132 2.30 11.53 7.56
N MET A 133 2.95 10.37 7.37
CA MET A 133 4.41 10.28 7.28
C MET A 133 4.96 11.08 6.09
N ALA A 134 4.23 11.10 4.97
CA ALA A 134 4.58 11.89 3.80
C ALA A 134 4.36 13.40 3.96
N GLY A 135 3.87 13.86 5.13
CA GLY A 135 3.58 15.27 5.42
C GLY A 135 2.24 15.75 4.88
N VAL A 136 1.36 14.85 4.45
CA VAL A 136 0.02 15.15 3.93
C VAL A 136 -1.01 14.97 5.03
N THR A 137 -1.72 16.05 5.36
CA THR A 137 -2.83 16.01 6.32
C THR A 137 -4.15 15.93 5.57
N LEU A 138 -4.85 14.80 5.71
CA LEU A 138 -6.22 14.66 5.22
C LEU A 138 -7.15 15.56 6.04
N ARG A 139 -7.89 16.44 5.37
CA ARG A 139 -8.97 17.19 6.01
C ARG A 139 -10.19 16.29 6.04
N ARG A 140 -10.71 15.99 7.23
CA ARG A 140 -12.03 15.35 7.34
C ARG A 140 -13.09 16.38 6.88
N PRO A 141 -14.12 15.94 6.13
CA PRO A 141 -15.25 16.78 5.78
C PRO A 141 -16.02 17.26 7.01
#